data_AF-A0A315QNU9-F1
#
_entry.id   AF-A0A315QNU9-F1
#
_cell.length_a   1.000
_cell.length_b   1.000
_cell.length_c   1.000
_cell.angle_alpha   90.00
_cell.angle_beta   90.00
_cell.angle_gamma   90.00
#
_symmetry.space_group_name_H-M   'P 1'
#
loop_
_entity.id
_entity.type
_entity.pdbx_description
1 polymer ?
#
loop_
_entity_poly.entity_id
_entity_poly.type
_entity_poly.pdbx_seq_one_letter_code
_entity_poly.pdbx_strand_id
1 'polypeptide(L)'
;MDSGYDTTDIYEHILFEQDSQAIIPINKRNAKQPPAGFYDFKGTPVCSGGHKMYYWGHYKGVNKFRCPHVCGKVDCIHGTKWCSDSNYGQVTKTRPKENPRYISTPHRDSRTWRKIYNKRTSVERTFSRLKEHLNLENLTVMGAKKVKTHLLLSSISLIAARIAAEKIKLQNQTLAA
;
A
#
# COMPACT_ATOMS: atom_id res chain seq x y z
N MET A 1 5.37 -12.72 -3.52
CA MET A 1 5.30 -12.19 -4.89
C MET A 1 5.45 -10.68 -4.86
N ASP A 2 4.56 -9.94 -4.21
CA ASP A 2 4.58 -8.46 -4.16
C ASP A 2 5.83 -7.79 -3.61
N SER A 3 6.45 -8.34 -2.57
CA SER A 3 7.70 -7.80 -2.03
C SER A 3 8.85 -7.88 -3.05
N GLY A 4 8.67 -8.59 -4.17
CA GLY A 4 9.61 -8.57 -5.30
C GLY A 4 9.66 -7.21 -6.01
N TYR A 5 8.62 -6.38 -5.89
CA TYR A 5 8.59 -5.02 -6.43
C TYR A 5 9.15 -3.97 -5.45
N ASP A 6 9.75 -4.39 -4.34
CA ASP A 6 10.38 -3.48 -3.38
C ASP A 6 11.76 -3.03 -3.88
N THR A 7 11.79 -2.23 -4.95
CA THR A 7 12.99 -1.60 -5.49
C THR A 7 12.81 -0.09 -5.51
N THR A 8 13.86 0.66 -5.15
CA THR A 8 13.79 2.13 -5.03
C THR A 8 13.28 2.78 -6.31
N ASP A 9 13.77 2.34 -7.47
CA ASP A 9 13.41 2.86 -8.79
C ASP A 9 11.89 2.81 -9.06
N ILE A 10 11.22 1.74 -8.62
CA ILE A 10 9.76 1.61 -8.76
C ILE A 10 9.05 2.66 -7.91
N TYR A 11 9.50 2.90 -6.67
CA TYR A 11 8.90 3.92 -5.82
C TYR A 11 9.12 5.32 -6.37
N GLU A 12 10.32 5.61 -6.88
CA GLU A 12 10.68 6.90 -7.46
C GLU A 12 9.86 7.19 -8.71
N HIS A 13 9.79 6.24 -9.65
CA HIS A 13 8.97 6.38 -10.86
C HIS A 13 7.50 6.64 -10.53
N ILE A 14 6.91 5.85 -9.62
CA ILE A 14 5.51 6.01 -9.22
C ILE A 14 5.27 7.38 -8.55
N LEU A 15 6.20 7.83 -7.71
CA LEU A 15 6.03 9.09 -6.98
C LEU A 15 6.27 10.32 -7.86
N PHE A 16 7.32 10.32 -8.67
CA PHE A 16 7.77 11.51 -9.37
C PHE A 16 7.21 11.62 -10.79
N GLU A 17 6.98 10.51 -11.48
CA GLU A 17 6.45 10.53 -12.86
C GLU A 17 4.94 10.32 -12.92
N GLN A 18 4.37 9.51 -12.01
CA GLN A 18 2.95 9.17 -11.99
C GLN A 18 2.14 9.93 -10.92
N ASP A 19 2.79 10.84 -10.17
CA ASP A 19 2.22 11.59 -9.03
C ASP A 19 1.33 10.71 -8.11
N SER A 20 1.81 9.50 -7.84
CA SER A 20 1.04 8.44 -7.18
C SER A 20 1.80 7.87 -5.98
N GLN A 21 1.08 7.14 -5.12
CA GLN A 21 1.71 6.46 -3.98
C GLN A 21 1.82 4.95 -4.25
N ALA A 22 3.03 4.42 -4.18
CA ALA A 22 3.27 2.99 -4.17
C ALA A 22 2.78 2.35 -2.87
N ILE A 23 1.95 1.31 -2.99
CA ILE A 23 1.41 0.50 -1.88
C ILE A 23 2.05 -0.89 -1.97
N ILE A 24 3.33 -0.96 -1.59
CA ILE A 24 4.16 -2.18 -1.71
C ILE A 24 4.66 -2.58 -0.30
N PRO A 25 4.54 -3.86 0.08
CA PRO A 25 5.12 -4.36 1.32
C PRO A 25 6.64 -4.42 1.18
N ILE A 26 7.35 -3.95 2.20
CA ILE A 26 8.81 -3.96 2.23
C ILE A 26 9.34 -5.39 2.26
N ASN A 27 10.32 -5.66 1.41
CA ASN A 27 11.03 -6.92 1.40
C ASN A 27 12.12 -6.91 2.47
N LYS A 28 11.96 -7.78 3.46
CA LYS A 28 12.92 -7.94 4.56
C LYS A 28 14.02 -8.95 4.26
N ARG A 29 13.98 -9.65 3.11
CA ARG A 29 15.01 -10.62 2.75
C ARG A 29 16.36 -9.89 2.70
N ASN A 30 17.32 -10.35 3.51
CA ASN A 30 18.67 -9.80 3.69
C ASN A 30 18.80 -8.46 4.45
N ALA A 31 17.70 -7.86 4.91
CA ALA A 31 17.77 -6.61 5.66
C ALA A 31 17.90 -6.89 7.18
N LYS A 32 19.03 -6.49 7.77
CA LYS A 32 19.32 -6.72 9.21
C LYS A 32 18.81 -5.60 10.12
N GLN A 33 18.88 -4.34 9.67
CA GLN A 33 18.48 -3.17 10.45
C GLN A 33 17.68 -2.17 9.61
N PRO A 34 16.70 -1.47 10.21
CA PRO A 34 15.99 -0.40 9.54
C PRO A 34 16.95 0.75 9.19
N PRO A 35 16.61 1.61 8.21
CA PRO A 35 17.43 2.77 7.88
C PRO A 35 17.54 3.73 9.07
N ALA A 36 18.65 4.45 9.14
CA ALA A 36 18.90 5.44 10.18
C ALA A 36 17.74 6.43 10.30
N GLY A 37 17.30 6.71 11.53
CA GLY A 37 16.17 7.60 11.83
C GLY A 37 14.80 6.91 11.85
N PHE A 38 14.70 5.64 11.45
CA PHE A 38 13.48 4.85 11.57
C PHE A 38 13.58 3.77 12.64
N TYR A 39 12.51 3.60 13.41
CA TYR A 39 12.36 2.51 14.38
C TYR A 39 12.14 1.17 13.68
N ASP A 40 11.48 1.17 12.52
CA ASP A 40 11.17 -0.04 11.76
C ASP A 40 11.33 0.16 10.25
N PHE A 41 11.40 -0.95 9.53
CA PHE A 41 11.40 -0.98 8.06
C PHE A 41 10.13 -0.38 7.42
N LYS A 42 9.12 -0.01 8.21
CA LYS A 42 7.86 0.57 7.72
C LYS A 42 7.95 2.09 7.59
N GLY A 43 9.08 2.68 7.97
CA GLY A 43 9.30 4.11 7.95
C GLY A 43 8.66 4.82 9.15
N THR A 44 8.47 4.13 10.28
CA THR A 44 8.05 4.81 11.51
C THR A 44 9.26 5.51 12.12
N PRO A 45 9.22 6.83 12.37
CA PRO A 45 10.33 7.53 13.00
C PRO A 45 10.54 7.06 14.45
N VAL A 46 11.78 7.16 14.91
CA VAL A 46 12.16 6.92 16.31
C VAL A 46 12.18 8.24 17.09
N CYS A 47 11.74 8.20 18.34
CA CYS A 47 11.82 9.33 19.27
C CYS A 47 13.25 9.45 19.85
N SER A 48 13.64 10.61 20.35
CA SER A 48 14.94 10.81 21.03
C SER A 48 15.16 9.88 22.23
N GLY A 49 14.07 9.43 22.87
CA GLY A 49 14.11 8.40 23.92
C GLY A 49 14.14 6.96 23.40
N GLY A 50 14.38 6.73 22.11
CA GLY A 50 14.45 5.39 21.50
C GLY A 50 13.11 4.70 21.24
N HIS A 51 11.98 5.33 21.55
CA HIS A 51 10.66 4.73 21.38
C HIS A 51 10.08 4.90 19.97
N LYS A 52 9.29 3.91 19.53
CA LYS A 52 8.50 3.98 18.29
C LYS A 52 7.47 5.10 18.37
N MET A 53 7.51 6.05 17.43
CA MET A 53 6.52 7.14 17.43
C MET A 53 5.12 6.66 17.04
N TYR A 54 4.10 7.34 17.56
CA TYR A 54 2.70 7.00 17.32
C TYR A 54 2.18 7.71 16.07
N TYR A 55 1.64 6.96 15.11
CA TYR A 55 1.04 7.51 13.90
C TYR A 55 -0.29 8.21 14.22
N TRP A 56 -0.36 9.52 13.98
CA TRP A 56 -1.55 10.35 14.26
C TRP A 56 -2.44 10.57 13.04
N GLY A 57 -1.93 10.28 11.83
CA GLY A 57 -2.65 10.43 10.58
C GLY A 57 -1.79 11.06 9.48
N HIS A 58 -2.42 11.36 8.34
CA HIS A 58 -1.77 12.05 7.23
C HIS A 58 -2.63 13.20 6.71
N TYR A 59 -1.97 14.21 6.15
CA TYR A 59 -2.63 15.33 5.47
C TYR A 59 -1.74 15.85 4.34
N LYS A 60 -2.32 16.08 3.16
CA LYS A 60 -1.62 16.59 1.95
C LYS A 60 -0.27 15.91 1.68
N GLY A 61 -0.25 14.57 1.67
CA GLY A 61 0.97 13.79 1.40
C GLY A 61 1.97 13.71 2.56
N VAL A 62 1.70 14.33 3.70
CA VAL A 62 2.58 14.33 4.88
C VAL A 62 2.01 13.44 5.98
N ASN A 63 2.81 12.53 6.51
CA ASN A 63 2.46 11.78 7.71
C ASN A 63 2.81 12.58 8.97
N LYS A 64 1.95 12.52 9.98
CA LYS A 64 2.17 13.12 11.30
C LYS A 64 2.35 12.02 12.34
N PHE A 65 3.48 12.06 13.04
CA PHE A 65 3.79 11.19 14.16
C PHE A 65 3.88 12.00 15.45
N ARG A 66 3.43 11.43 16.56
CA ARG A 66 3.46 12.05 17.88
C ARG A 66 4.26 11.21 18.86
N CYS A 67 4.74 11.88 19.91
CA CYS A 67 5.36 11.23 21.06
C CYS A 67 4.41 10.16 21.64
N PRO A 68 4.86 8.90 21.78
CA PRO A 68 4.03 7.82 22.28
C PRO A 68 3.64 8.01 23.74
N HIS A 69 4.46 8.71 24.53
CA HIS A 69 4.19 8.99 25.94
C HIS A 69 2.99 9.93 26.13
N VAL A 70 2.92 11.04 25.39
CA VAL A 70 1.75 11.94 25.40
C VAL A 70 0.49 11.24 24.92
N CYS A 71 0.62 10.27 24.00
CA CYS A 71 -0.50 9.49 23.51
C CYS A 71 -0.88 8.30 24.43
N GLY A 72 -0.25 8.18 25.61
CA GLY A 72 -0.53 7.11 26.57
C GLY A 72 -0.19 5.70 26.06
N LYS A 73 0.76 5.58 25.13
CA LYS A 73 1.18 4.29 24.54
C LYS A 73 2.40 3.69 25.20
N VAL A 74 3.25 4.52 25.80
CA VAL A 74 4.50 4.14 26.46
C VAL A 74 4.70 5.04 27.67
N ASP A 75 5.22 4.50 28.76
CA ASP A 75 5.70 5.32 29.87
C ASP A 75 7.20 5.61 29.68
N CYS A 76 7.53 6.86 29.38
CA CYS A 76 8.89 7.28 29.05
C CYS A 76 9.55 7.81 30.31
N ILE A 77 10.68 7.21 30.72
CA ILE A 77 11.43 7.59 31.93
C ILE A 77 11.86 9.07 31.88
N HIS A 78 12.17 9.58 30.70
CA HIS A 78 12.60 10.97 30.49
C HIS A 78 11.42 11.97 30.41
N GLY A 79 10.17 11.49 30.42
CA GLY A 79 8.97 12.30 30.25
C GLY A 79 8.88 13.00 28.89
N THR A 80 7.95 13.96 28.79
CA THR A 80 7.72 14.74 27.56
C THR A 80 8.75 15.85 27.36
N LYS A 81 9.17 16.50 28.45
CA LYS A 81 10.04 17.68 28.47
C LYS A 81 11.39 17.44 27.80
N TRP A 82 11.91 16.21 27.85
CA TRP A 82 13.12 15.85 27.14
C TRP A 82 13.03 16.04 25.62
N CYS A 83 11.86 15.80 25.03
CA CYS A 83 11.67 15.83 23.58
C CYS A 83 11.00 17.13 23.11
N SER A 84 10.17 17.76 23.94
CA SER A 84 9.46 19.01 23.63
C SER A 84 8.93 19.64 24.91
N ASP A 85 9.02 20.96 25.02
CA ASP A 85 8.41 21.72 26.13
C ASP A 85 6.88 21.78 26.07
N SER A 86 6.27 21.39 24.95
CA SER A 86 4.81 21.42 24.79
C SER A 86 4.14 20.22 25.47
N ASN A 87 2.96 20.45 26.05
CA ASN A 87 2.08 19.38 26.54
C ASN A 87 1.62 18.43 25.42
N TYR A 88 1.67 18.89 24.16
CA TYR A 88 1.35 18.11 22.98
C TYR A 88 2.46 17.11 22.61
N GLY A 89 3.66 17.30 23.17
CA GLY A 89 4.86 16.49 22.92
C GLY A 89 5.44 16.67 21.53
N GLN A 90 6.56 15.97 21.29
CA GLN A 90 7.28 16.05 20.02
C GLN A 90 6.43 15.53 18.86
N VAL A 91 6.47 16.28 17.75
CA VAL A 91 5.77 15.95 16.50
C VAL A 91 6.78 15.81 15.38
N THR A 92 6.85 14.61 14.79
CA THR A 92 7.70 14.34 13.63
C THR A 92 6.83 14.22 12.39
N LYS A 93 7.20 14.91 11.32
CA LYS A 93 6.53 14.83 10.03
C LYS A 93 7.47 14.14 9.05
N THR A 94 6.94 13.21 8.26
CA THR A 94 7.72 12.52 7.22
C THR A 94 7.03 12.68 5.88
N ARG A 95 7.81 12.83 4.80
CA ARG A 95 7.28 12.99 3.44
C ARG A 95 7.79 11.88 2.52
N PRO A 96 6.93 11.29 1.66
CA PRO A 96 7.39 10.29 0.69
C PRO A 96 8.56 10.77 -0.17
N LYS A 97 8.64 12.07 -0.48
CA LYS A 97 9.74 12.67 -1.25
C LYS A 97 11.13 12.51 -0.61
N GLU A 98 11.22 12.41 0.71
CA GLU A 98 12.51 12.29 1.43
C GLU A 98 13.08 10.87 1.28
N ASN A 99 12.20 9.86 1.30
CA ASN A 99 12.59 8.47 1.09
C ASN A 99 11.37 7.69 0.54
N PRO A 100 11.19 7.64 -0.79
CA PRO A 100 9.99 7.07 -1.41
C PRO A 100 9.79 5.59 -1.08
N ARG A 101 10.90 4.88 -0.85
CA ARG A 101 10.88 3.49 -0.44
C ARG A 101 10.36 3.34 0.99
N TYR A 102 10.91 4.03 1.97
CA TYR A 102 10.55 3.78 3.38
C TYR A 102 9.38 4.62 3.89
N ILE A 103 9.11 5.79 3.31
CA ILE A 103 8.00 6.65 3.70
C ILE A 103 6.85 6.51 2.70
N SER A 104 5.68 6.05 3.16
CA SER A 104 4.46 5.99 2.35
C SER A 104 3.34 6.82 2.98
N THR A 105 2.50 7.44 2.15
CA THR A 105 1.29 8.14 2.61
C THR A 105 0.05 7.57 1.90
N PRO A 106 -0.83 6.82 2.58
CA PRO A 106 -0.90 6.59 4.03
C PRO A 106 0.27 5.74 4.57
N HIS A 107 0.59 5.90 5.85
CA HIS A 107 1.67 5.15 6.51
C HIS A 107 1.40 3.64 6.42
N ARG A 108 2.46 2.85 6.18
CA ARG A 108 2.38 1.38 6.14
C ARG A 108 1.75 0.85 7.44
N ASP A 109 0.98 -0.22 7.32
CA ASP A 109 0.15 -0.80 8.39
C ASP A 109 -0.97 0.06 8.96
N SER A 110 -1.11 1.32 8.54
CA SER A 110 -2.31 2.08 8.88
C SER A 110 -3.56 1.36 8.33
N ARG A 111 -4.70 1.59 8.98
CA ARG A 111 -5.98 1.03 8.54
C ARG A 111 -6.28 1.37 7.09
N THR A 112 -5.97 2.59 6.67
CA THR A 112 -6.16 3.07 5.29
C THR A 112 -5.22 2.34 4.33
N TRP A 113 -3.94 2.20 4.66
CA TRP A 113 -2.98 1.47 3.83
C TRP A 113 -3.41 0.02 3.62
N ARG A 114 -3.78 -0.68 4.70
CA ARG A 114 -4.29 -2.07 4.64
C ARG A 114 -5.54 -2.19 3.77
N LYS A 115 -6.48 -1.25 3.87
CA LYS A 115 -7.69 -1.24 3.03
C LYS A 115 -7.35 -1.13 1.55
N ILE A 116 -6.38 -0.27 1.19
CA ILE A 116 -5.94 -0.13 -0.20
C ILE A 116 -5.20 -1.38 -0.65
N TYR A 117 -4.29 -1.90 0.17
CA TYR A 117 -3.53 -3.12 -0.12
C TYR A 117 -4.44 -4.33 -0.36
N ASN A 118 -5.50 -4.48 0.44
CA ASN A 118 -6.47 -5.57 0.28
C ASN A 118 -7.23 -5.54 -1.06
N LYS A 119 -7.27 -4.41 -1.78
CA LYS A 119 -7.86 -4.35 -3.12
C LYS A 119 -7.08 -5.21 -4.13
N ARG A 120 -5.80 -5.49 -3.88
CA ARG A 120 -4.95 -6.35 -4.71
C ARG A 120 -5.56 -7.73 -4.93
N THR A 121 -6.17 -8.32 -3.90
CA THR A 121 -6.81 -9.65 -4.01
C THR A 121 -7.87 -9.68 -5.11
N SER A 122 -8.54 -8.56 -5.38
CA SER A 122 -9.47 -8.48 -6.51
C SER A 122 -8.77 -8.64 -7.85
N VAL A 123 -7.58 -8.05 -8.00
CA VAL A 123 -6.77 -8.16 -9.22
C VAL A 123 -6.23 -9.58 -9.39
N GLU A 124 -5.74 -10.20 -8.32
CA GLU A 124 -5.28 -11.60 -8.33
C GLU A 124 -6.40 -12.56 -8.75
N ARG A 125 -7.61 -12.39 -8.22
CA ARG A 125 -8.78 -13.19 -8.63
C ARG A 125 -9.10 -13.01 -10.11
N THR A 126 -9.00 -11.79 -10.63
CA THR A 126 -9.20 -11.53 -12.07
C THR A 126 -8.14 -12.26 -12.89
N PHE A 127 -6.87 -12.20 -12.50
CA PHE A 127 -5.80 -12.93 -13.20
C PHE A 127 -6.00 -14.45 -13.16
N SER A 128 -6.40 -15.03 -12.03
CA SER A 128 -6.74 -16.45 -11.95
C SER A 128 -7.87 -16.80 -12.92
N ARG A 129 -8.96 -16.01 -12.97
CA ARG A 129 -10.05 -16.24 -13.92
C ARG A 129 -9.61 -16.17 -15.38
N LEU A 130 -8.76 -15.18 -15.70
CA LEU A 130 -8.21 -15.05 -17.04
C LEU A 130 -7.36 -16.27 -17.43
N LYS A 131 -6.53 -16.77 -16.51
CA LYS A 131 -5.69 -17.95 -16.73
C LYS A 131 -6.50 -19.24 -16.85
N GLU A 132 -7.35 -19.51 -15.87
CA GLU A 132 -8.06 -20.78 -15.70
C GLU A 132 -9.31 -20.89 -16.59
N HIS A 133 -10.14 -19.84 -16.65
CA HIS A 133 -11.43 -19.91 -17.36
C HIS A 133 -11.37 -19.40 -18.80
N LEU A 134 -10.44 -18.49 -19.11
CA LEU A 134 -10.22 -17.98 -20.47
C LEU A 134 -8.96 -18.55 -21.12
N ASN A 135 -8.41 -19.62 -20.52
CA ASN A 135 -7.33 -20.43 -21.05
C ASN A 135 -6.09 -19.63 -21.49
N LEU A 136 -5.76 -18.54 -20.77
CA LEU A 136 -4.53 -17.80 -21.02
C LEU A 136 -3.27 -18.54 -20.57
N GLU A 137 -3.42 -19.60 -19.76
CA GLU A 137 -2.31 -20.44 -19.33
C GLU A 137 -1.85 -21.40 -20.43
N ASN A 138 -2.78 -21.98 -21.19
CA ASN A 138 -2.49 -22.95 -22.25
C ASN A 138 -2.88 -22.41 -23.63
N LEU A 139 -2.22 -21.32 -24.04
CA LEU A 139 -2.43 -20.73 -25.36
C LEU A 139 -1.83 -21.62 -26.45
N THR A 140 -2.67 -22.03 -27.39
CA THR A 140 -2.27 -22.82 -28.57
C THR A 140 -1.80 -21.92 -29.73
N VAL A 141 -1.96 -20.60 -29.62
CA VAL A 141 -1.60 -19.63 -30.67
C VAL A 141 -0.14 -19.21 -30.57
N MET A 142 0.58 -19.33 -31.68
CA MET A 142 1.98 -18.88 -31.78
C MET A 142 2.08 -17.45 -32.34
N GLY A 143 2.92 -16.62 -31.71
CA GLY A 143 3.24 -15.27 -32.15
C GLY A 143 2.64 -14.16 -31.27
N ALA A 144 3.48 -13.20 -30.88
CA ALA A 144 3.14 -12.15 -29.91
C ALA A 144 1.88 -11.34 -30.28
N LYS A 145 1.68 -11.03 -31.57
CA LYS A 145 0.49 -10.32 -32.05
C LYS A 145 -0.80 -11.12 -31.79
N LYS A 146 -0.80 -12.42 -32.09
CA LYS A 146 -1.98 -13.29 -31.91
C LYS A 146 -2.30 -13.49 -30.43
N VAL A 147 -1.26 -13.71 -29.61
CA VAL A 147 -1.39 -13.79 -28.15
C VAL A 147 -1.98 -12.51 -27.57
N LYS A 148 -1.49 -11.34 -28.02
CA LYS A 148 -2.02 -10.03 -27.59
C LYS A 148 -3.50 -9.89 -27.94
N THR A 149 -3.91 -10.27 -29.16
CA THR A 149 -5.33 -10.25 -29.55
C THR A 149 -6.18 -11.16 -28.67
N HIS A 150 -5.72 -12.39 -28.39
CA HIS A 150 -6.43 -13.33 -27.52
C HIS A 150 -6.59 -12.78 -26.09
N LEU A 151 -5.54 -12.19 -25.53
CA LEU A 151 -5.57 -11.53 -24.22
C LEU A 151 -6.58 -10.38 -24.17
N LEU A 152 -6.62 -9.55 -25.21
CA LEU A 152 -7.56 -8.44 -25.32
C LEU A 152 -9.00 -8.95 -25.39
N LEU A 153 -9.29 -9.92 -26.25
CA LEU A 153 -10.62 -10.54 -26.35
C LEU A 153 -11.07 -11.18 -25.03
N SER A 154 -10.16 -11.87 -24.34
CA SER A 154 -10.41 -12.46 -23.03
C SER A 154 -10.75 -11.39 -21.99
N SER A 155 -10.01 -10.28 -21.98
CA SER A 155 -10.25 -9.17 -21.07
C SER A 155 -11.60 -8.49 -21.32
N ILE A 156 -11.96 -8.27 -22.59
CA ILE A 156 -13.26 -7.71 -22.99
C ILE A 156 -14.39 -8.64 -22.55
N SER A 157 -14.26 -9.94 -22.80
CA SER A 157 -15.25 -10.95 -22.39
C SER A 157 -15.47 -10.95 -20.88
N LEU A 158 -14.39 -10.89 -20.08
CA LEU A 158 -14.48 -10.85 -18.62
C LEU A 158 -15.22 -9.60 -18.11
N ILE A 159 -14.94 -8.43 -18.71
CA ILE A 159 -15.63 -7.18 -18.36
C ILE A 159 -17.11 -7.25 -18.77
N ALA A 160 -17.42 -7.72 -19.97
CA ALA A 160 -18.79 -7.87 -20.47
C ALA A 160 -19.61 -8.83 -19.58
N ALA A 161 -19.04 -9.99 -19.23
CA ALA A 161 -19.66 -10.95 -18.32
C ALA A 161 -19.94 -10.33 -16.94
N ARG A 162 -19.01 -9.50 -16.42
CA ARG A 162 -19.21 -8.81 -15.14
C ARG A 162 -20.36 -7.79 -15.21
N ILE A 163 -20.43 -7.01 -16.28
CA ILE A 163 -21.52 -6.04 -16.51
C ILE A 163 -22.87 -6.76 -16.62
N ALA A 164 -22.93 -7.86 -17.39
CA ALA A 164 -24.13 -8.66 -17.54
C ALA A 164 -24.60 -9.26 -16.20
N ALA A 165 -23.69 -9.84 -15.42
CA ALA A 165 -23.99 -10.40 -14.10
C ALA A 165 -24.52 -9.33 -13.13
N GLU A 166 -23.97 -8.11 -13.17
CA GLU A 166 -24.44 -7.02 -12.32
C GLU A 166 -25.85 -6.55 -12.73
N LYS A 167 -26.14 -6.48 -14.04
CA LYS A 167 -27.49 -6.16 -14.54
C LYS A 167 -28.52 -7.20 -14.10
N ILE A 168 -28.22 -8.49 -14.21
CA ILE A 168 -29.11 -9.58 -13.78
C ILE A 168 -29.36 -9.48 -12.26
N LYS A 169 -28.30 -9.21 -11.48
CA LYS A 169 -28.43 -9.05 -10.03
C LYS A 169 -29.35 -7.88 -9.67
N LEU A 170 -29.22 -6.75 -10.34
CA LEU A 170 -30.10 -5.58 -10.12
C LEU A 170 -31.55 -5.91 -10.47
N GLN A 171 -31.80 -6.57 -11.61
CA GLN A 171 -33.15 -6.99 -12.02
C GLN A 171 -33.80 -7.89 -10.96
N ASN A 172 -33.05 -8.88 -10.45
CA ASN A 172 -33.53 -9.78 -9.41
C ASN A 172 -33.82 -9.06 -8.08
N GLN A 173 -33.07 -8.01 -7.76
CA GLN A 173 -33.33 -7.19 -6.56
C GLN A 173 -34.58 -6.33 -6.71
N THR A 174 -34.85 -5.76 -7.90
CA THR A 174 -36.12 -5.05 -8.15
C THR A 174 -37.34 -5.97 -8.20
N LEU A 175 -37.17 -7.22 -8.62
CA LEU A 175 -38.28 -8.20 -8.64
C LEU A 175 -38.61 -8.77 -7.25
N ALA A 176 -37.68 -8.68 -6.30
CA ALA A 176 -37.85 -9.18 -4.93
C ALA A 176 -38.29 -8.10 -3.93
N ALA A 177 -38.39 -6.84 -4.36
CA ALA A 177 -38.86 -5.69 -3.59
C ALA A 177 -40.29 -5.34 -3.99
#